data_AF-A0A2X3IE66-F1
#
_entry.id   AF-A0A2X3IE66-F1
#
_cell.length_a   1.000
_cell.length_b   1.000
_cell.length_c   1.000
_cell.angle_alpha   90.00
_cell.angle_beta   90.00
_cell.angle_gamma   90.00
#
_symmetry.space_group_name_H-M   'P 1'
#
loop_
_entity.id
_entity.type
_entity.pdbx_description
1 polymer ?
#
loop_
_entity_poly.entity_id
_entity_poly.type
_entity_poly.pdbx_seq_one_letter_code
_entity_poly.pdbx_strand_id
1 'polypeptide(L)'
;MNTDFYWINAPKVWREGDGVLSVVTDEQTDFWRKTWYGFERFSGHFYGCDVSGDFTFQVKVKADFSALYDQAGIMLLMDESHWLKAGIEFNDGAPAIGSVLTLGPFRLGNRRVSW
;
A
#
# COMPACT_ATOMS: atom_id res chain seq x y z
N MET A 1 16.91 -13.31 -3.12
CA MET A 1 15.94 -12.46 -2.41
C MET A 1 16.49 -12.21 -1.03
N ASN A 2 16.66 -10.94 -0.65
CA ASN A 2 16.88 -10.65 0.77
C ASN A 2 15.53 -10.84 1.46
N THR A 3 15.45 -11.71 2.46
CA THR A 3 14.21 -11.98 3.20
C THR A 3 14.11 -11.14 4.47
N ASP A 4 14.97 -10.16 4.63
CA ASP A 4 14.92 -9.23 5.75
C ASP A 4 13.80 -8.22 5.50
N PHE A 5 12.62 -8.51 6.07
CA PHE A 5 11.50 -7.59 6.03
C PHE A 5 11.74 -6.41 6.97
N TYR A 6 11.34 -5.23 6.52
CA TYR A 6 11.42 -4.00 7.27
C TYR A 6 10.14 -3.17 7.10
N TRP A 7 9.95 -2.25 8.04
CA TRP A 7 8.84 -1.32 8.02
C TRP A 7 9.22 -0.01 7.35
N ILE A 8 8.33 0.49 6.52
CA ILE A 8 8.18 1.91 6.21
C ILE A 8 6.93 2.36 6.96
N ASN A 9 7.10 3.36 7.83
CA ASN A 9 6.10 3.81 8.80
C ASN A 9 5.56 2.66 9.66
N ALA A 10 6.38 2.17 10.60
CA ALA A 10 5.94 1.11 11.50
C ALA A 10 4.73 1.57 12.34
N PRO A 11 3.64 0.78 12.41
CA PRO A 11 2.49 1.09 13.26
C PRO A 11 2.88 0.96 14.74
N LYS A 12 2.12 1.60 15.63
CA LYS A 12 2.30 1.44 17.09
C LYS A 12 2.08 0.01 17.57
N VAL A 13 1.16 -0.72 16.94
CA VAL A 13 0.79 -2.07 17.34
C VAL A 13 0.88 -3.01 16.14
N TRP A 14 1.88 -3.90 16.19
CA TRP A 14 2.02 -4.99 15.25
C TRP A 14 2.66 -6.20 15.92
N ARG A 15 2.45 -7.37 15.31
CA ARG A 15 3.12 -8.63 15.67
C ARG A 15 3.39 -9.43 14.41
N GLU A 16 4.55 -10.06 14.37
CA GLU A 16 4.97 -10.98 13.31
C GLU A 16 5.37 -12.31 13.97
N GLY A 17 4.91 -13.41 13.39
CA GLY A 17 5.16 -14.76 13.88
C GLY A 17 4.32 -15.79 13.15
N ASP A 18 4.82 -17.02 13.05
CA ASP A 18 4.12 -18.16 12.43
C ASP A 18 3.63 -17.89 10.98
N GLY A 19 4.36 -17.04 10.25
CA GLY A 19 4.00 -16.64 8.87
C GLY A 19 2.79 -15.70 8.79
N VAL A 20 2.40 -15.09 9.92
CA VAL A 20 1.29 -14.14 10.01
C VAL A 20 1.80 -12.79 10.49
N LEU A 21 1.41 -11.74 9.76
CA LEU A 21 1.58 -10.36 10.18
C LEU A 21 0.23 -9.83 10.67
N SER A 22 0.17 -9.42 11.94
CA SER A 22 -0.99 -8.76 12.54
C SER A 22 -0.67 -7.28 12.74
N VAL A 23 -1.54 -6.40 12.25
CA VAL A 23 -1.31 -4.95 12.21
C VAL A 23 -2.57 -4.23 12.67
N VAL A 24 -2.38 -3.18 13.50
CA VAL A 24 -3.40 -2.17 13.76
C VAL A 24 -2.90 -0.87 13.14
N THR A 25 -3.69 -0.28 12.23
CA THR A 25 -3.33 0.99 11.59
C THR A 25 -3.38 2.13 12.59
N ASP A 26 -2.44 3.06 12.48
CA ASP A 26 -2.51 4.34 13.18
C ASP A 26 -3.55 5.26 12.51
N GLU A 27 -4.06 6.25 13.25
CA GLU A 27 -5.01 7.21 12.71
C GLU A 27 -4.38 8.09 11.60
N GLN A 28 -5.17 8.44 10.58
CA GLN A 28 -4.81 9.40 9.53
C GLN A 28 -3.58 9.03 8.67
N THR A 29 -3.28 7.74 8.56
CA THR A 29 -2.22 7.22 7.68
C THR A 29 -2.74 6.97 6.27
N ASP A 30 -2.02 7.41 5.25
CA ASP A 30 -2.40 7.16 3.85
C ASP A 30 -1.19 7.20 2.90
N PHE A 31 -1.32 6.50 1.77
CA PHE A 31 -0.48 6.64 0.60
C PHE A 31 -1.31 7.26 -0.53
N TRP A 32 -1.13 8.57 -0.74
CA TRP A 32 -1.81 9.34 -1.78
C TRP A 32 -0.91 10.41 -2.36
N ARG A 33 -0.94 10.61 -3.67
CA ARG A 33 -0.11 11.63 -4.32
C ARG A 33 -0.84 12.43 -5.38
N LYS A 34 -1.12 13.70 -5.06
CA LYS A 34 -1.44 14.83 -5.97
C LYS A 34 -2.68 14.72 -6.87
N THR A 35 -3.20 13.54 -7.20
CA THR A 35 -4.41 13.42 -8.01
C THR A 35 -5.61 13.99 -7.25
N TRP A 36 -6.33 14.90 -7.91
CA TRP A 36 -7.58 15.55 -7.46
C TRP A 36 -7.49 16.49 -6.24
N TYR A 37 -6.92 16.05 -5.12
CA TYR A 37 -7.01 16.78 -3.84
C TYR A 37 -5.83 17.71 -3.50
N GLY A 38 -4.76 17.70 -4.31
CA GLY A 38 -3.62 18.61 -4.14
C GLY A 38 -2.69 18.35 -2.95
N PHE A 39 -2.97 17.34 -2.10
CA PHE A 39 -2.08 16.91 -1.01
C PHE A 39 -1.27 15.65 -1.37
N GLU A 40 -0.18 15.45 -0.62
CA GLU A 40 0.70 14.28 -0.69
C GLU A 40 0.77 13.66 0.71
N ARG A 41 0.49 12.35 0.80
CA ARG A 41 0.60 11.56 2.02
C ARG A 41 1.41 10.31 1.70
N PHE A 42 2.46 10.10 2.49
CA PHE A 42 3.33 8.92 2.44
C PHE A 42 3.49 8.36 3.86
N SER A 43 2.37 8.26 4.58
CA SER A 43 2.33 7.88 6.00
C SER A 43 1.68 6.52 6.25
N GLY A 44 1.21 5.84 5.19
CA GLY A 44 0.68 4.48 5.29
C GLY A 44 1.72 3.48 5.77
N HIS A 45 1.25 2.39 6.39
CA HIS A 45 2.11 1.32 6.88
C HIS A 45 2.47 0.36 5.75
N PHE A 46 3.77 0.11 5.57
CA PHE A 46 4.27 -0.86 4.59
C PHE A 46 5.30 -1.77 5.23
N TYR A 47 5.04 -3.08 5.18
CA TYR A 47 5.97 -4.11 5.61
C TYR A 47 6.42 -4.89 4.38
N GLY A 48 7.69 -4.77 4.02
CA GLY A 48 8.21 -5.32 2.76
C GLY A 48 9.69 -5.68 2.85
N CYS A 49 10.20 -6.26 1.78
CA CYS A 49 11.61 -6.59 1.61
C CYS A 49 12.06 -6.20 0.20
N ASP A 50 13.38 -6.05 0.04
CA ASP A 50 13.96 -5.74 -1.26
C ASP A 50 13.96 -6.97 -2.18
N VAL A 51 13.41 -6.77 -3.39
CA VAL A 51 13.35 -7.79 -4.44
C VAL A 51 14.09 -7.31 -5.69
N SER A 52 14.73 -8.23 -6.41
CA SER A 52 15.46 -7.96 -7.65
C SER A 52 15.12 -9.02 -8.70
N GLY A 53 14.89 -8.60 -9.94
CA GLY A 53 14.50 -9.50 -11.04
C GLY A 53 13.02 -9.88 -10.98
N ASP A 54 12.65 -10.89 -11.76
CA ASP A 54 11.27 -11.37 -11.83
C ASP A 54 10.86 -12.09 -10.53
N PHE A 55 9.67 -11.80 -10.04
CA PHE A 55 9.13 -12.43 -8.83
C PHE A 55 7.62 -12.63 -8.94
N THR A 56 7.10 -13.45 -8.05
CA THR A 56 5.66 -13.59 -7.81
C THR A 56 5.42 -13.49 -6.32
N PHE A 57 4.43 -12.68 -5.93
CA PHE A 57 4.07 -12.47 -4.54
C PHE A 57 2.58 -12.74 -4.34
N GLN A 58 2.24 -13.50 -3.30
CA GLN A 58 0.87 -13.81 -2.93
C GLN A 58 0.72 -13.68 -1.42
N VAL A 59 -0.36 -13.03 -1.00
CA VAL A 59 -0.71 -12.86 0.41
C VAL A 59 -2.20 -13.12 0.60
N LYS A 60 -2.58 -13.55 1.80
CA LYS A 60 -3.97 -13.61 2.24
C LYS A 60 -4.23 -12.45 3.19
N VAL A 61 -5.06 -11.51 2.77
CA VAL A 61 -5.47 -10.39 3.61
C VAL A 61 -6.76 -10.76 4.35
N LYS A 62 -6.77 -10.56 5.66
CA LYS A 62 -7.96 -10.57 6.51
C LYS A 62 -7.95 -9.28 7.30
N ALA A 63 -8.97 -8.46 7.15
CA ALA A 63 -9.10 -7.20 7.85
C ALA A 63 -10.56 -6.96 8.22
N ASP A 64 -10.77 -6.40 9.40
CA ASP A 64 -12.07 -5.94 9.87
C ASP A 64 -12.27 -4.50 9.40
N PHE A 65 -12.61 -4.33 8.12
CA PHE A 65 -12.90 -3.02 7.53
C PHE A 65 -14.12 -2.41 8.22
N SER A 66 -13.92 -1.34 8.97
CA SER A 66 -14.96 -0.74 9.81
C SER A 66 -15.11 0.76 9.60
N ALA A 67 -14.08 1.43 9.08
CA ALA A 67 -14.09 2.84 8.75
C ALA A 67 -14.01 3.08 7.24
N LEU A 68 -14.54 4.22 6.81
CA LEU A 68 -14.45 4.70 5.43
C LEU A 68 -12.97 4.91 5.08
N TYR A 69 -12.54 4.37 3.94
CA TYR A 69 -11.16 4.38 3.43
C TYR A 69 -10.17 3.44 4.12
N ASP A 70 -10.64 2.50 4.94
CA ASP A 70 -9.79 1.40 5.38
C ASP A 70 -9.27 0.63 4.16
N GLN A 71 -7.95 0.48 4.09
CA GLN A 71 -7.24 -0.15 2.98
C GLN A 71 -6.32 -1.24 3.51
N ALA A 72 -6.36 -2.41 2.89
CA ALA A 72 -5.40 -3.48 3.15
C ALA A 72 -5.12 -4.26 1.86
N GLY A 73 -3.84 -4.57 1.62
CA GLY A 73 -3.43 -5.13 0.35
C GLY A 73 -1.92 -5.33 0.22
N ILE A 74 -1.48 -5.37 -1.03
CA ILE A 74 -0.10 -5.44 -1.45
C ILE A 74 0.36 -4.09 -1.98
N MET A 75 1.66 -3.84 -1.87
CA MET A 75 2.29 -2.66 -2.45
C MET A 75 3.63 -3.04 -3.09
N LEU A 76 3.88 -2.47 -4.27
CA LEU A 76 5.19 -2.45 -4.90
C LEU A 76 5.69 -1.01 -4.81
N LEU A 77 6.81 -0.82 -4.12
CA LEU A 77 7.40 0.49 -3.89
C LEU A 77 8.79 0.52 -4.50
N MET A 78 9.00 1.44 -5.43
CA MET A 78 10.32 1.73 -5.98
C MET A 78 10.93 2.95 -5.30
N ASP A 79 10.14 4.02 -5.18
CA ASP A 79 10.49 5.23 -4.44
C ASP A 79 9.21 6.00 -4.05
N GLU A 80 9.34 7.09 -3.28
CA GLU A 80 8.20 7.93 -2.82
C GLU A 80 7.32 8.45 -3.97
N SER A 81 7.85 8.48 -5.19
CA SER A 81 7.19 8.94 -6.41
C SER A 81 6.71 7.84 -7.35
N HIS A 82 7.11 6.59 -7.14
CA HIS A 82 6.81 5.44 -7.99
C HIS A 82 6.39 4.24 -7.14
N TRP A 83 5.09 3.99 -7.08
CA TRP A 83 4.54 2.86 -6.36
C TRP A 83 3.20 2.39 -6.91
N LEU A 84 2.89 1.13 -6.67
CA LEU A 84 1.61 0.50 -6.95
C LEU A 84 1.07 -0.04 -5.64
N LYS A 85 -0.14 0.32 -5.24
CA LYS A 85 -0.88 -0.39 -4.20
C LYS A 85 -2.07 -1.12 -4.82
N ALA A 86 -2.37 -2.32 -4.37
CA ALA A 86 -3.53 -3.08 -4.81
C ALA A 86 -4.11 -3.87 -3.63
N GLY A 87 -5.43 -3.88 -3.49
CA GLY A 87 -6.05 -4.48 -2.32
C GLY A 87 -7.53 -4.22 -2.25
N ILE A 88 -8.05 -4.38 -1.03
CA ILE A 88 -9.43 -4.03 -0.70
C ILE A 88 -9.42 -2.63 -0.10
N GLU A 89 -10.33 -1.79 -0.57
CA GLU A 89 -10.64 -0.48 -0.02
C GLU A 89 -12.12 -0.45 0.37
N PHE A 90 -12.43 -0.04 1.59
CA PHE A 90 -13.80 0.10 2.03
C PHE A 90 -14.34 1.49 1.67
N ASN A 91 -15.22 1.56 0.66
CA ASN A 91 -15.89 2.79 0.25
C ASN A 91 -17.41 2.60 0.20
N ASP A 92 -18.17 3.67 0.43
CA ASP A 92 -19.64 3.70 0.27
C ASP A 92 -20.41 2.52 0.91
N GLY A 93 -19.90 2.00 2.04
CA GLY A 93 -20.51 0.89 2.78
C GLY A 93 -20.26 -0.51 2.21
N ALA A 94 -19.38 -0.66 1.23
CA ALA A 94 -19.00 -1.94 0.64
C ALA A 94 -17.47 -2.08 0.43
N PRO A 95 -16.92 -3.30 0.50
CA PRO A 95 -15.54 -3.55 0.11
C PRO A 95 -15.40 -3.51 -1.42
N ALA A 96 -14.53 -2.63 -1.92
CA ALA A 96 -14.13 -2.57 -3.32
C ALA A 96 -12.73 -3.16 -3.51
N ILE A 97 -12.50 -3.89 -4.60
CA ILE A 97 -11.15 -4.29 -5.00
C ILE A 97 -10.59 -3.25 -5.97
N GLY A 98 -9.39 -2.74 -5.68
CA GLY A 98 -8.81 -1.64 -6.43
C GLY A 98 -7.29 -1.74 -6.54
N SER A 99 -6.74 -0.97 -7.47
CA SER A 99 -5.30 -0.74 -7.59
C SER A 99 -5.03 0.71 -7.95
N VAL A 100 -4.05 1.31 -7.29
CA VAL A 100 -3.58 2.67 -7.56
C VAL A 100 -2.13 2.58 -8.00
N LEU A 101 -1.87 2.99 -9.24
CA LEU A 101 -0.53 3.12 -9.79
C LEU A 101 -0.12 4.60 -9.77
N THR A 102 0.82 4.92 -8.89
CA THR A 102 1.46 6.24 -8.85
C THR A 102 2.71 6.19 -9.68
N LEU A 103 2.64 6.82 -10.86
CA LEU A 103 3.80 7.15 -11.67
C LEU A 103 4.01 8.66 -11.58
N GLY A 104 5.06 9.07 -10.89
CA GLY A 104 5.61 10.42 -11.02
C GLY A 104 5.96 10.72 -12.49
N PRO A 105 6.25 11.98 -12.85
CA PRO A 105 6.68 12.31 -14.20
C PRO A 105 7.98 11.56 -14.54
N PHE A 106 7.84 10.45 -15.23
CA PHE A 106 8.91 9.80 -15.97
C PHE A 106 9.15 10.64 -17.23
N ARG A 107 10.39 11.01 -17.54
CA ARG A 107 10.71 11.65 -18.84
C ARG A 107 10.63 10.63 -19.98
N LEU A 108 9.41 10.14 -20.26
CA LEU A 108 8.78 9.95 -21.58
C LEU A 108 7.45 9.21 -21.35
N GLY A 109 6.34 9.83 -21.76
CA GLY A 109 5.07 9.14 -22.04
C GLY A 109 4.08 9.06 -20.87
N ASN A 110 3.29 10.12 -20.69
CA ASN A 110 2.10 10.14 -19.85
C ASN A 110 1.12 9.01 -20.24
N ARG A 111 0.87 8.06 -19.33
CA ARG A 111 -0.40 7.33 -19.23
C ARG A 111 -0.81 7.26 -17.77
N ARG A 112 -1.82 8.06 -17.42
CA ARG A 112 -2.53 7.98 -16.14
C ARG A 112 -3.64 6.94 -16.28
N VAL A 113 -3.67 5.98 -15.37
CA VAL A 113 -4.86 5.17 -15.09
C VAL A 113 -5.17 5.39 -13.61
N SER A 114 -6.32 5.97 -13.35
CA SER A 114 -6.92 6.09 -12.03
C SER A 114 -8.43 6.05 -12.23
N TRP A 115 -9.10 5.18 -11.47
CA TRP A 115 -10.53 5.28 -11.23
C TRP A 115 -10.81 6.50 -10.35
#